data_AF-A0AAJ1B2N8-F1
#
_entry.id   AF-A0AAJ1B2N8-F1
#
_cell.length_a   1.000
_cell.length_b   1.000
_cell.length_c   1.000
_cell.angle_alpha   90.00
_cell.angle_beta   90.00
_cell.angle_gamma   90.00
#
_symmetry.space_group_name_H-M   'P 1'
#
loop_
_entity.id
_entity.type
_entity.pdbx_description
1 polymer ?
#
loop_
_entity_poly.entity_id
_entity_poly.type
_entity_poly.pdbx_seq_one_letter_code
_entity_poly.pdbx_strand_id
1 'polypeptide(L)'
;MAEKIKLSKKDRMSVAWRHQFLQGSWNYERMQNGGWCYSIIPAIKKLYPNKEDKVAALKRHMEFYNTHPYVSAPVMGVTLALEEERANGAEINDTAIQGVKVGMMGPLAGVGDPVFWFTLRPILGALGASLALSGNIIGPLIFF
;
A
#
# COMPACT_ATOMS: atom_id res chain seq x y z
N MET A 1 6.31 -27.43 19.11
CA MET A 1 5.58 -26.47 18.25
C MET A 1 6.60 -25.45 17.78
N ALA A 2 6.81 -25.28 16.48
CA ALA A 2 7.70 -24.24 15.99
C ALA A 2 7.18 -22.86 16.43
N GLU A 3 8.09 -21.98 16.82
CA GLU A 3 7.76 -20.62 17.25
C GLU A 3 7.16 -19.84 16.06
N LYS A 4 5.95 -19.31 16.24
CA LYS A 4 5.27 -18.57 15.16
C LYS A 4 5.96 -17.23 14.92
N ILE A 5 6.38 -16.98 13.68
CA ILE A 5 6.93 -15.71 13.24
C ILE A 5 5.81 -14.67 13.25
N LYS A 6 6.03 -13.54 13.93
CA LYS A 6 5.06 -12.44 14.00
C LYS A 6 5.69 -11.10 13.67
N LEU A 7 5.04 -10.34 12.78
CA LEU A 7 5.40 -8.96 12.45
C LEU A 7 5.11 -8.07 13.65
N SER A 8 6.15 -7.42 14.15
CA SER A 8 6.06 -6.48 15.26
C SER A 8 5.42 -5.17 14.81
N LYS A 9 5.03 -4.32 15.78
CA LYS A 9 4.58 -2.96 15.49
C LYS A 9 5.63 -2.16 14.72
N LYS A 10 6.91 -2.35 15.02
CA LYS A 10 8.03 -1.69 14.33
C LYS A 10 8.11 -2.10 12.86
N ASP A 11 7.91 -3.38 12.56
CA ASP A 11 7.94 -3.89 11.18
C ASP A 11 6.79 -3.30 10.36
N ARG A 12 5.57 -3.32 10.93
CA ARG A 12 4.37 -2.75 10.29
C ARG A 12 4.50 -1.24 10.08
N MET A 13 5.07 -0.52 11.05
CA MET A 13 5.35 0.91 10.92
C MET A 13 6.40 1.19 9.84
N SER A 14 7.42 0.34 9.71
CA SER A 14 8.38 0.46 8.62
C SER A 14 7.73 0.23 7.26
N VAL A 15 6.76 -0.67 7.14
CA VAL A 15 5.98 -0.85 5.91
C VAL A 15 5.12 0.39 5.65
N ALA A 16 4.43 0.91 6.66
CA ALA A 16 3.58 2.10 6.54
C ALA A 16 4.33 3.35 6.07
N TRP A 17 5.55 3.58 6.58
CA TRP A 17 6.40 4.69 6.11
C TRP A 17 6.87 4.51 4.68
N ARG A 18 7.22 3.28 4.28
CA ARG A 18 7.62 3.01 2.90
C ARG A 18 6.44 3.08 1.92
N HIS A 19 5.23 2.76 2.39
CA HIS A 19 3.99 2.84 1.62
C HIS A 19 3.61 4.27 1.22
N GLN A 20 4.11 5.30 1.90
CA GLN A 20 3.98 6.68 1.45
C GLN A 20 4.60 6.91 0.06
N PHE A 21 5.51 6.04 -0.37
CA PHE A 21 6.14 6.06 -1.70
C PHE A 21 5.49 5.08 -2.69
N LEU A 22 4.23 4.66 -2.46
CA LEU A 22 3.51 3.72 -3.33
C LEU A 22 3.54 4.14 -4.80
N GLN A 23 3.34 5.43 -5.09
CA GLN A 23 3.36 5.97 -6.46
C GLN A 23 4.76 6.34 -6.97
N GLY A 24 5.81 6.16 -6.16
CA GLY A 24 7.16 6.63 -6.49
C GLY A 24 7.82 5.93 -7.69
N SER A 25 7.32 4.75 -8.08
CA SER A 25 7.82 3.99 -9.24
C SER A 25 6.69 3.59 -10.20
N TRP A 26 5.73 4.50 -10.39
CA TRP A 26 4.60 4.26 -11.26
C TRP A 26 5.06 4.02 -12.71
N ASN A 27 4.56 2.97 -13.35
CA ASN A 27 4.91 2.60 -14.72
C ASN A 27 3.71 2.02 -15.48
N TYR A 28 3.72 2.09 -16.81
CA TYR A 28 2.57 1.63 -17.61
C TYR A 28 2.41 0.11 -17.68
N GLU A 29 3.48 -0.66 -17.47
CA GLU A 29 3.42 -2.13 -17.54
C GLU A 29 2.64 -2.70 -16.33
N ARG A 30 2.91 -2.18 -15.13
CA ARG A 30 2.43 -2.78 -13.86
C ARG A 30 1.97 -1.77 -12.80
N MET A 31 1.86 -0.50 -13.17
CA MET A 31 1.34 0.60 -12.34
C MET A 31 2.13 0.81 -11.05
N GLN A 32 1.53 0.58 -9.88
CA GLN A 32 2.09 0.89 -8.57
C GLN A 32 2.92 -0.27 -7.96
N ASN A 33 3.15 -1.34 -8.73
CA ASN A 33 3.76 -2.58 -8.23
C ASN A 33 5.16 -2.37 -7.59
N GLY A 34 5.99 -1.47 -8.12
CA GLY A 34 7.33 -1.24 -7.59
C GLY A 34 7.31 -0.57 -6.21
N GLY A 35 6.45 0.43 -6.01
CA GLY A 35 6.23 1.06 -4.71
C GLY A 35 5.57 0.10 -3.71
N TRP A 36 4.65 -0.73 -4.19
CA TRP A 36 4.07 -1.82 -3.41
C TRP A 36 5.15 -2.80 -2.91
N CYS A 37 5.96 -3.32 -3.83
CA CYS A 37 7.03 -4.26 -3.53
C CYS A 37 8.07 -3.64 -2.59
N TYR A 38 8.47 -2.39 -2.83
CA TYR A 38 9.37 -1.63 -1.94
C TYR A 38 8.85 -1.54 -0.50
N SER A 39 7.53 -1.34 -0.36
CA SER A 39 6.87 -1.18 0.94
C SER A 39 6.99 -2.41 1.82
N ILE A 40 6.80 -3.61 1.23
CA ILE A 40 6.76 -4.87 1.98
C ILE A 40 8.15 -5.47 2.27
N ILE A 41 9.23 -4.97 1.67
CA ILE A 41 10.60 -5.50 1.85
C ILE A 41 10.95 -5.78 3.33
N PRO A 42 10.68 -4.89 4.31
CA PRO A 42 10.98 -5.15 5.72
C PRO A 42 10.24 -6.37 6.28
N ALA A 43 8.95 -6.53 5.91
CA ALA A 43 8.15 -7.67 6.34
C ALA A 43 8.65 -8.96 5.69
N ILE A 44 8.88 -8.96 4.37
CA ILE A 44 9.41 -10.13 3.64
C ILE A 44 10.76 -10.59 4.19
N LYS A 45 11.66 -9.65 4.52
CA LYS A 45 12.97 -9.98 5.11
C LYS A 45 12.87 -10.70 6.47
N LYS A 46 11.81 -10.42 7.24
CA LYS A 46 11.57 -11.02 8.55
C LYS A 46 10.82 -12.35 8.44
N LEU A 47 9.83 -12.43 7.55
CA LEU A 47 9.01 -13.62 7.35
C LEU A 47 9.79 -14.76 6.69
N TYR A 48 10.68 -14.43 5.75
CA TYR A 48 11.46 -15.40 4.99
C TYR A 48 12.95 -15.18 5.27
N PRO A 49 13.66 -16.05 6.00
CA PRO A 49 15.09 -15.89 6.24
C PRO A 49 15.95 -16.27 5.03
N ASN A 50 15.53 -17.29 4.27
CA ASN A 50 16.27 -17.78 3.10
C ASN A 50 16.18 -16.81 1.91
N LYS A 51 17.26 -16.73 1.12
CA LYS A 51 17.33 -15.84 -0.04
C LYS A 51 16.32 -16.25 -1.12
N GLU A 52 16.16 -17.54 -1.37
CA GLU A 52 15.26 -18.09 -2.38
C GLU A 52 13.80 -17.73 -2.08
N ASP A 53 13.38 -17.92 -0.83
CA ASP A 53 12.03 -17.59 -0.38
C ASP A 53 11.76 -16.07 -0.45
N LYS A 54 12.73 -15.23 -0.10
CA LYS A 54 12.63 -13.76 -0.28
C LYS A 54 12.46 -13.39 -1.75
N VAL A 55 13.23 -14.01 -2.65
CA VAL A 55 13.14 -13.73 -4.09
C VAL A 55 11.79 -14.16 -4.63
N ALA A 56 11.31 -15.36 -4.27
CA ALA A 56 9.97 -15.82 -4.63
C ALA A 56 8.89 -14.85 -4.12
N ALA A 57 9.06 -14.34 -2.90
CA ALA A 57 8.16 -13.34 -2.31
C ALA A 57 8.10 -12.02 -3.04
N LEU A 58 9.26 -11.46 -3.36
CA LEU A 58 9.29 -10.20 -4.09
C LEU A 58 8.73 -10.39 -5.51
N LYS A 59 8.99 -11.53 -6.17
CA LYS A 59 8.44 -11.84 -7.49
C LYS A 59 6.91 -11.84 -7.50
N ARG A 60 6.25 -12.56 -6.57
CA ARG A 60 4.77 -12.55 -6.50
C ARG A 60 4.22 -11.15 -6.22
N HIS A 61 4.92 -10.29 -5.50
CA HIS A 61 4.47 -8.92 -5.24
C HIS A 61 4.82 -7.90 -6.32
N MET A 62 5.58 -8.30 -7.34
CA MET A 62 5.85 -7.50 -8.54
C MET A 62 4.79 -7.64 -9.63
N GLU A 63 3.73 -8.40 -9.37
CA GLU A 63 2.52 -8.44 -10.21
C GLU A 63 1.80 -7.09 -10.23
N PHE A 64 0.91 -6.92 -11.21
CA PHE A 64 0.11 -5.70 -11.38
C PHE A 64 -0.57 -5.29 -10.08
N TYR A 65 -0.44 -4.00 -9.72
CA TYR A 65 -1.16 -3.43 -8.60
C TYR A 65 -1.56 -1.99 -8.93
N ASN A 66 -2.85 -1.70 -8.89
CA ASN A 66 -3.35 -0.35 -9.12
C ASN A 66 -4.59 -0.07 -8.30
N THR A 67 -4.51 0.86 -7.36
CA THR A 67 -5.67 1.36 -6.63
C THR A 67 -5.45 2.80 -6.18
N HIS A 68 -6.44 3.38 -5.52
CA HIS A 68 -6.30 4.71 -4.96
C HIS A 68 -5.29 4.71 -3.78
N PRO A 69 -4.24 5.55 -3.78
CA PRO A 69 -3.13 5.46 -2.83
C PRO A 69 -3.53 5.52 -1.36
N TYR A 70 -4.43 6.44 -1.00
CA TYR A 70 -4.82 6.66 0.40
C TYR A 70 -5.65 5.50 0.99
N VAL A 71 -6.28 4.69 0.14
CA VAL A 71 -7.05 3.51 0.54
C VAL A 71 -6.35 2.20 0.18
N SER A 72 -5.07 2.25 -0.20
CA SER A 72 -4.23 1.07 -0.42
C SER A 72 -3.79 0.40 0.90
N ALA A 73 -3.79 1.15 2.01
CA ALA A 73 -3.32 0.67 3.32
C ALA A 73 -4.08 -0.56 3.86
N PRO A 74 -5.42 -0.66 3.77
CA PRO A 74 -6.14 -1.90 4.11
C PRO A 74 -5.68 -3.12 3.30
N VAL A 75 -5.46 -2.97 1.99
CA VAL A 75 -4.96 -4.05 1.12
C VAL A 75 -3.57 -4.51 1.58
N MET A 76 -2.71 -3.55 1.93
CA MET A 76 -1.39 -3.82 2.49
C MET A 76 -1.49 -4.63 3.79
N GLY A 77 -2.37 -4.22 4.71
CA GLY A 77 -2.57 -4.90 5.99
C GLY A 77 -3.03 -6.35 5.83
N VAL A 78 -4.02 -6.60 4.97
CA VAL A 78 -4.51 -7.95 4.66
C VAL A 78 -3.42 -8.79 4.02
N THR A 79 -2.67 -8.21 3.07
CA THR A 79 -1.56 -8.92 2.42
C THR A 79 -0.47 -9.32 3.42
N LEU A 80 -0.11 -8.44 4.35
CA LEU A 80 0.87 -8.76 5.40
C LEU A 80 0.38 -9.89 6.31
N ALA A 81 -0.92 -9.96 6.60
CA ALA A 81 -1.51 -11.05 7.39
C ALA A 81 -1.42 -12.39 6.66
N LEU A 82 -1.76 -12.43 5.36
CA LEU A 82 -1.64 -13.63 4.53
C LEU A 82 -0.18 -14.12 4.41
N GLU A 83 0.76 -13.19 4.24
CA GLU A 83 2.19 -13.48 4.22
C GLU A 83 2.68 -14.04 5.56
N GLU A 84 2.21 -13.49 6.68
CA GLU A 84 2.51 -13.98 8.03
C GLU A 84 1.97 -15.40 8.25
N GLU A 85 0.72 -15.67 7.87
CA GLU A 85 0.13 -17.02 7.96
C GLU A 85 0.88 -18.03 7.10
N ARG A 86 1.22 -17.65 5.86
CA ARG A 86 2.01 -18.49 4.95
C ARG A 86 3.38 -18.82 5.51
N ALA A 87 4.10 -17.81 6.02
CA ALA A 87 5.40 -18.00 6.65
C ALA A 87 5.34 -18.92 7.89
N ASN A 88 4.18 -19.00 8.54
CA ASN A 88 3.90 -19.90 9.65
C ASN A 88 3.37 -21.28 9.23
N GLY A 89 3.40 -21.61 7.94
CA GLY A 89 3.07 -22.94 7.42
C GLY A 89 1.61 -23.13 6.99
N ALA A 90 0.81 -22.06 6.89
CA ALA A 90 -0.50 -22.15 6.27
C ALA A 90 -0.36 -22.43 4.76
N GLU A 91 -1.22 -23.29 4.21
CA GLU A 91 -1.27 -23.61 2.78
C GLU A 91 -1.93 -22.46 1.97
N ILE A 92 -1.26 -21.31 1.92
CA ILE A 92 -1.67 -20.15 1.13
C ILE A 92 -0.79 -20.10 -0.11
N ASN A 93 -1.38 -20.30 -1.29
CA ASN A 93 -0.65 -20.22 -2.56
C ASN A 93 -0.54 -18.76 -3.09
N ASP A 94 0.31 -18.54 -4.09
CA ASP A 94 0.58 -17.21 -4.65
C ASP A 94 -0.67 -16.59 -5.28
N THR A 95 -1.49 -17.42 -5.93
CA THR A 95 -2.75 -17.03 -6.57
C THR A 95 -3.76 -16.51 -5.56
N ALA A 96 -3.83 -17.08 -4.35
CA ALA A 96 -4.71 -16.61 -3.29
C ALA A 96 -4.32 -15.21 -2.83
N ILE A 97 -3.03 -14.95 -2.62
CA ILE A 97 -2.51 -13.63 -2.23
C ILE A 97 -2.81 -12.59 -3.33
N GLN A 98 -2.54 -12.92 -4.59
CA GLN A 98 -2.87 -12.02 -5.70
C GLN A 98 -4.38 -11.85 -5.89
N GLY A 99 -5.17 -12.90 -5.74
CA GLY A 99 -6.62 -12.86 -5.87
C GLY A 99 -7.25 -11.89 -4.86
N VAL A 100 -6.78 -11.92 -3.60
CA VAL A 100 -7.21 -10.95 -2.58
C VAL A 100 -6.80 -9.53 -2.96
N LYS A 101 -5.56 -9.31 -3.41
CA LYS A 101 -5.11 -7.98 -3.86
C LYS A 101 -5.98 -7.46 -5.01
N VAL A 102 -6.18 -8.26 -6.06
CA VAL A 102 -6.98 -7.90 -7.25
C VAL A 102 -8.43 -7.64 -6.88
N GLY A 103 -9.03 -8.51 -6.06
CA GLY A 103 -10.41 -8.36 -5.59
C GLY A 103 -10.64 -7.07 -4.82
N MET A 104 -9.63 -6.57 -4.11
CA MET A 104 -9.71 -5.30 -3.37
C MET A 104 -9.37 -4.06 -4.22
N MET A 105 -8.51 -4.19 -5.24
CA MET A 105 -8.06 -3.07 -6.07
C MET A 105 -9.22 -2.29 -6.70
N GLY A 106 -10.16 -3.00 -7.33
CA GLY A 106 -11.27 -2.42 -8.09
C GLY A 106 -12.22 -1.59 -7.22
N PRO A 107 -12.84 -2.18 -6.18
CA PRO A 107 -13.76 -1.45 -5.30
C PRO A 107 -13.10 -0.26 -4.60
N LEU A 108 -11.86 -0.42 -4.11
CA LEU A 108 -11.16 0.65 -3.41
C LEU A 108 -10.72 1.78 -4.36
N ALA A 109 -10.35 1.48 -5.61
CA ALA A 109 -10.13 2.50 -6.61
C ALA A 109 -11.43 3.25 -6.93
N GLY A 110 -12.51 2.50 -7.20
CA GLY A 110 -13.82 3.05 -7.55
C GLY A 110 -14.43 3.95 -6.47
N VAL A 111 -14.15 3.70 -5.19
CA VAL A 111 -14.58 4.57 -4.08
C VAL A 111 -13.56 5.68 -3.80
N GLY A 112 -12.27 5.35 -3.77
CA GLY A 112 -11.21 6.28 -3.38
C GLY A 112 -11.06 7.45 -4.34
N ASP A 113 -11.11 7.18 -5.65
CA ASP A 113 -10.91 8.21 -6.67
C ASP A 113 -11.97 9.31 -6.64
N PRO A 114 -13.29 9.04 -6.66
CA PRO A 114 -14.29 10.10 -6.59
C PRO A 114 -14.26 10.83 -5.24
N VAL A 115 -14.05 10.12 -4.13
CA VAL A 115 -14.02 10.75 -2.79
C VAL A 115 -12.84 11.72 -2.66
N PHE A 116 -11.63 11.29 -3.00
CA PHE A 116 -10.45 12.11 -2.76
C PHE A 116 -10.16 13.08 -3.91
N TRP A 117 -10.17 12.61 -5.16
CA TRP A 117 -9.75 13.42 -6.30
C TRP A 117 -10.85 14.30 -6.86
N PHE A 118 -12.12 13.89 -6.76
CA PHE A 118 -13.22 14.70 -7.28
C PHE A 118 -13.92 15.53 -6.22
N THR A 119 -13.96 15.08 -4.96
CA THR A 119 -14.59 15.84 -3.88
C THR A 119 -13.62 16.50 -2.91
N LEU A 120 -12.87 15.74 -2.11
CA LEU A 120 -12.12 16.28 -0.98
C LEU A 120 -11.04 17.28 -1.43
N ARG A 121 -10.18 16.88 -2.37
CA ARG A 121 -9.05 17.71 -2.81
C ARG A 121 -9.50 18.97 -3.56
N PRO A 122 -10.48 18.93 -4.49
CA PRO A 122 -10.99 20.15 -5.12
C PRO A 122 -11.67 21.09 -4.13
N ILE A 123 -12.44 20.58 -3.16
CA ILE A 123 -13.11 21.41 -2.15
C ILE A 123 -12.08 22.11 -1.25
N LEU A 124 -11.10 21.37 -0.73
CA LEU A 124 -10.02 21.95 0.07
C LEU A 124 -9.17 22.92 -0.76
N GLY A 125 -8.94 22.61 -2.04
CA GLY A 125 -8.26 23.50 -2.98
C GLY A 125 -9.01 24.80 -3.22
N ALA A 126 -10.33 24.74 -3.45
CA ALA A 126 -11.16 25.92 -3.64
C ALA A 126 -11.22 26.79 -2.38
N LEU A 127 -11.38 26.17 -1.20
CA LEU A 127 -11.35 26.86 0.08
C LEU A 127 -10.00 27.53 0.31
N GLY A 128 -8.90 26.78 0.17
CA GLY A 128 -7.54 27.28 0.36
C GLY A 128 -7.20 28.41 -0.62
N ALA A 129 -7.58 28.27 -1.89
CA ALA A 129 -7.41 29.31 -2.91
C ALA A 129 -8.21 30.58 -2.59
N SER A 130 -9.46 30.45 -2.13
CA SER A 130 -10.29 31.61 -1.77
C SER A 130 -9.68 32.44 -0.62
N LEU A 131 -9.12 31.77 0.38
CA LEU A 131 -8.41 32.42 1.50
C LEU A 131 -7.08 33.02 1.03
N ALA A 132 -6.32 32.33 0.19
CA ALA A 132 -5.05 32.82 -0.35
C ALA A 132 -5.24 34.08 -1.20
N LEU A 133 -6.29 34.15 -2.02
CA LEU A 133 -6.61 35.33 -2.84
C LEU A 133 -6.88 36.59 -1.99
N SER A 134 -7.34 36.42 -0.75
CA SER A 134 -7.51 37.51 0.22
C SER A 134 -6.23 37.88 0.98
N GLY A 135 -5.10 37.25 0.67
CA GLY A 135 -3.83 37.44 1.36
C GLY A 135 -3.68 36.62 2.66
N ASN A 136 -4.59 35.67 2.93
CA ASN A 136 -4.56 34.89 4.16
C ASN A 136 -3.67 33.65 4.04
N ILE A 137 -2.60 33.59 4.84
CA ILE A 137 -1.65 32.46 4.89
C ILE A 137 -2.29 31.13 5.34
N ILE A 138 -3.45 31.18 5.99
CA ILE A 138 -4.23 30.00 6.37
C ILE A 138 -4.68 29.23 5.11
N GLY A 139 -4.86 29.91 3.97
CA GLY A 139 -5.27 29.27 2.72
C GLY A 139 -4.34 28.13 2.28
N PRO A 140 -3.04 28.40 2.07
CA PRO A 140 -2.05 27.35 1.80
C PRO A 140 -1.93 26.33 2.93
N LEU A 141 -2.00 26.74 4.21
CA LEU A 141 -1.84 25.83 5.35
C LEU A 141 -2.99 24.82 5.50
N ILE A 142 -4.21 25.16 5.09
CA ILE A 142 -5.34 24.23 5.10
C ILE A 142 -5.26 23.22 3.96
N PHE A 143 -4.64 23.60 2.85
CA PHE A 143 -4.54 22.74 1.66
C PHE A 143 -3.46 21.66 1.77
N PHE A 144 -2.34 21.96 2.43
CA PHE A 144 -1.18 21.07 2.60
C PHE A 144 -1.22 20.31 3.93
#